data_AF-A0A0Q1A739-F1
#
_entry.id   AF-A0A0Q1A739-F1
#
_cell.length_a   1.000
_cell.length_b   1.000
_cell.length_c   1.000
_cell.angle_alpha   90.00
_cell.angle_beta   90.00
_cell.angle_gamma   90.00
#
_symmetry.space_group_name_H-M   'P 1'
#
loop_
_entity.id
_entity.type
_entity.pdbx_description
1 polymer ?
#
loop_
_entity_poly.entity_id
_entity_poly.type
_entity_poly.pdbx_seq_one_letter_code
_entity_poly.pdbx_strand_id
1 'polypeptide(L)'
;MFKNEKGFTLIEIVAVLLILGILAAVAVPKYVSIMEQARINAAQTAIAEVKAQCSNYYVSQMLSGNGTTTNIAVQTSVGAAPYLGPDYNVTTATADSGIVIYVNSVKGTSLNPAQTGTWYYPGL
;
A
#
# COMPACT_ATOMS: atom_id res chain seq x y z
N MET A 1 -53.23 1.02 36.04
CA MET A 1 -52.04 1.91 36.08
C MET A 1 -51.45 1.96 34.69
N PHE A 2 -51.72 3.03 33.92
CA PHE A 2 -51.05 3.24 32.63
C PHE A 2 -49.71 3.92 32.89
N LYS A 3 -48.63 3.21 32.59
CA LYS A 3 -47.27 3.73 32.65
C LYS A 3 -47.15 4.86 31.62
N ASN A 4 -46.67 6.01 32.06
CA ASN A 4 -46.44 7.17 31.21
C ASN A 4 -45.19 6.90 30.36
N GLU A 5 -45.35 6.17 29.27
CA GLU A 5 -44.33 5.93 28.25
C GLU A 5 -43.97 7.29 27.60
N LYS A 6 -42.95 7.97 28.13
CA LYS A 6 -42.40 9.18 27.52
C LYS A 6 -41.71 8.78 26.21
N GLY A 7 -42.42 8.89 25.09
CA GLY A 7 -41.83 8.77 23.76
C GLY A 7 -40.89 9.94 23.44
N PHE A 8 -39.92 9.69 22.55
CA PHE A 8 -39.06 10.73 21.99
C PHE A 8 -39.89 11.77 21.23
N THR A 9 -39.51 13.04 21.33
CA THR A 9 -40.15 14.13 20.59
C THR A 9 -39.60 14.23 19.17
N LEU A 10 -40.42 14.73 18.24
CA LEU A 10 -39.96 14.98 16.86
C LEU A 10 -38.80 15.98 16.82
N ILE A 11 -38.80 16.97 17.71
CA ILE A 11 -37.73 17.98 17.77
C ILE A 11 -36.39 17.39 18.20
N GLU A 12 -36.38 16.39 19.09
CA GLU A 12 -35.16 15.68 19.48
C GLU A 12 -34.58 14.90 18.31
N ILE A 13 -35.41 14.20 17.54
CA ILE A 13 -34.94 13.47 16.36
C ILE A 13 -34.38 14.43 15.30
N VAL A 14 -35.04 15.57 15.06
CA VAL A 14 -34.56 16.58 14.10
C VAL A 14 -33.23 17.19 14.53
N ALA A 15 -33.09 17.56 15.81
CA ALA A 15 -31.84 18.12 16.33
C ALA A 15 -30.68 17.11 16.24
N VAL A 16 -30.93 15.83 16.54
CA VAL A 16 -29.92 14.76 16.43
C VAL A 16 -29.50 14.54 14.97
N LEU A 17 -30.46 14.48 14.04
CA LEU A 17 -30.15 14.34 12.60
C LEU A 17 -29.37 15.53 12.06
N LEU A 18 -29.65 16.74 12.54
CA LEU A 18 -28.90 17.93 12.15
C LEU A 18 -27.43 17.87 12.60
N ILE A 19 -27.18 17.46 13.84
CA ILE A 19 -25.81 17.28 14.36
C ILE A 19 -25.09 16.15 13.60
N LEU A 20 -25.74 15.00 13.41
CA LEU A 20 -25.18 13.89 12.64
C LEU A 20 -24.89 14.27 11.18
N GLY A 21 -25.73 15.11 10.58
CA GLY A 21 -25.52 15.64 9.23
C GLY A 21 -24.24 16.48 9.12
N ILE A 22 -24.00 17.39 10.07
CA ILE A 22 -22.78 18.21 10.12
C ILE A 22 -21.54 17.33 10.34
N LEU A 23 -21.62 16.37 11.28
CA LEU A 23 -20.51 15.45 11.55
C LEU A 23 -20.19 14.57 10.34
N ALA A 24 -21.20 14.02 9.67
CA ALA A 24 -21.01 13.19 8.47
C ALA A 24 -20.35 13.97 7.34
N ALA A 25 -20.76 15.23 7.12
CA ALA A 25 -20.20 16.08 6.07
C ALA A 25 -18.69 16.29 6.22
N VAL A 26 -18.17 16.36 7.45
CA VAL A 26 -16.72 16.53 7.71
C VAL A 26 -16.00 15.18 7.85
N ALA A 27 -16.64 14.19 8.47
CA ALA A 27 -16.01 12.91 8.79
C ALA A 27 -15.78 12.03 7.56
N VAL A 28 -16.74 11.95 6.64
CA VAL A 28 -16.67 11.11 5.44
C VAL A 28 -15.46 11.45 4.55
N PRO A 29 -15.24 12.72 4.11
CA PRO A 29 -14.09 13.03 3.25
C PRO A 29 -12.76 12.76 3.96
N LYS A 30 -12.67 13.02 5.27
CA LYS A 30 -11.48 12.72 6.07
C LYS A 30 -11.21 11.22 6.17
N TYR A 31 -12.25 10.40 6.33
CA TYR A 31 -12.10 8.95 6.38
C TYR A 31 -11.58 8.40 5.05
N VAL A 32 -12.11 8.89 3.93
CA VAL A 32 -11.65 8.48 2.58
C VAL A 32 -10.18 8.82 2.37
N SER A 33 -9.74 10.02 2.76
CA SER A 33 -8.33 10.43 2.61
C SER A 33 -7.38 9.61 3.49
N ILE A 34 -7.77 9.26 4.72
CA ILE A 34 -6.97 8.37 5.59
C ILE A 34 -6.82 7.00 4.96
N MET A 35 -7.90 6.44 4.41
CA MET A 35 -7.86 5.13 3.74
C MET A 35 -6.95 5.15 2.52
N GLU A 36 -6.96 6.23 1.74
CA GLU A 36 -6.06 6.40 0.61
C GLU A 36 -4.60 6.52 1.04
N GLN A 37 -4.30 7.33 2.05
CA GLN A 37 -2.95 7.44 2.59
C GLN A 37 -2.45 6.11 3.18
N ALA A 38 -3.34 5.34 3.84
CA ALA A 38 -3.00 4.02 4.36
C ALA A 38 -2.62 3.05 3.23
N ARG A 39 -3.32 3.09 2.09
CA ARG A 39 -2.96 2.28 0.91
C ARG A 39 -1.61 2.70 0.32
N ILE A 40 -1.35 4.00 0.20
CA ILE A 40 -0.05 4.52 -0.26
C ILE A 40 1.07 4.04 0.67
N ASN A 41 0.88 4.16 1.99
CA ASN A 41 1.87 3.70 2.97
C ASN A 41 2.10 2.19 2.87
N ALA A 42 1.03 1.40 2.73
CA ALA A 42 1.15 -0.05 2.54
C ALA A 42 1.90 -0.41 1.24
N ALA A 43 1.70 0.36 0.16
CA ALA A 43 2.45 0.20 -1.08
C ALA A 43 3.94 0.51 -0.88
N GLN A 44 4.28 1.55 -0.09
CA GLN A 44 5.68 1.86 0.24
C GLN A 44 6.35 0.74 1.06
N THR A 45 5.61 0.10 1.97
CA THR A 45 6.10 -1.09 2.69
C THR A 45 6.37 -2.26 1.74
N ALA A 46 5.45 -2.53 0.80
CA ALA A 46 5.64 -3.56 -0.22
C ALA A 46 6.88 -3.30 -1.09
N ILE A 47 7.11 -2.05 -1.49
CA ILE A 47 8.32 -1.64 -2.20
C ILE A 47 9.57 -1.93 -1.36
N ALA A 48 9.57 -1.56 -0.07
CA ALA A 48 10.70 -1.77 0.82
C ALA A 48 11.02 -3.27 1.00
N GLU A 49 10.00 -4.11 1.09
CA GLU A 49 10.16 -5.56 1.15
C GLU A 49 10.85 -6.12 -0.10
N VAL A 50 10.39 -5.73 -1.28
CA VAL A 50 10.99 -6.17 -2.55
C VAL A 50 12.43 -5.67 -2.68
N LYS A 51 12.71 -4.42 -2.27
CA LYS A 51 14.08 -3.90 -2.21
C LYS A 51 14.98 -4.74 -1.29
N ALA A 52 14.46 -5.18 -0.14
CA ALA A 52 15.20 -6.03 0.77
C ALA A 52 15.49 -7.41 0.14
N GLN A 53 14.52 -7.99 -0.57
CA GLN A 53 14.73 -9.24 -1.32
C GLN A 53 15.82 -9.09 -2.39
N CYS A 54 15.80 -8.00 -3.16
CA CYS A 54 16.86 -7.67 -4.13
C CYS A 54 18.24 -7.59 -3.44
N SER A 55 18.34 -6.83 -2.35
CA SER A 55 19.59 -6.67 -1.59
C SER A 55 20.10 -7.99 -1.01
N ASN A 56 19.22 -8.81 -0.46
CA ASN A 56 19.61 -10.09 0.14
C ASN A 56 20.20 -11.04 -0.90
N TYR A 57 19.55 -11.14 -2.07
CA TYR A 57 20.08 -11.94 -3.17
C TYR A 57 21.40 -11.37 -3.70
N TYR A 58 21.49 -10.05 -3.85
CA TYR A 58 22.73 -9.40 -4.26
C TYR A 58 23.90 -9.75 -3.34
N VAL A 59 23.71 -9.63 -2.03
CA VAL A 59 24.72 -9.94 -1.02
C VAL A 59 25.07 -11.43 -0.99
N SER A 60 24.10 -12.34 -1.18
CA SER A 60 24.40 -13.77 -1.23
C SER A 60 25.24 -14.16 -2.45
N GLN A 61 25.02 -13.51 -3.60
CA GLN A 61 25.84 -13.71 -4.80
C GLN A 61 27.26 -13.15 -4.63
N MET A 62 27.42 -12.03 -3.93
CA MET A 62 28.73 -11.49 -3.56
C MET A 62 29.51 -12.44 -2.65
N LEU A 63 28.84 -13.03 -1.66
CA LEU A 63 29.49 -13.88 -0.67
C LEU A 63 29.85 -15.27 -1.20
N SER A 64 29.09 -15.79 -2.17
CA SER A 64 29.32 -17.11 -2.79
C SER A 64 30.49 -17.14 -3.78
N GLY A 65 31.21 -16.03 -3.97
CA GLY A 65 32.35 -15.94 -4.89
C GLY A 65 31.94 -15.82 -6.36
N ASN A 66 30.64 -15.69 -6.64
CA ASN A 66 30.10 -15.54 -7.99
C ASN A 66 30.28 -14.12 -8.58
N GLY A 67 30.80 -13.18 -7.80
CA GLY A 67 31.07 -11.81 -8.23
C GLY A 67 29.78 -11.04 -8.58
N THR A 68 29.95 -9.93 -9.30
CA THR A 68 28.91 -8.95 -9.64
C THR A 68 27.76 -9.62 -10.40
N THR A 69 26.57 -9.72 -9.79
CA THR A 69 25.38 -10.32 -10.42
C THR A 69 24.69 -9.34 -11.37
N THR A 70 24.07 -9.82 -12.45
CA THR A 70 23.37 -8.91 -13.38
C THR A 70 22.01 -8.46 -12.81
N ASN A 71 21.50 -7.31 -13.27
CA ASN A 71 20.14 -6.86 -12.91
C ASN A 71 19.09 -7.92 -13.28
N ILE A 72 19.28 -8.62 -14.41
CA ILE A 72 18.38 -9.70 -14.84
C ILE A 72 18.36 -10.85 -13.81
N ALA A 73 19.51 -11.24 -13.26
CA ALA A 73 19.58 -12.29 -12.26
C ALA A 73 18.90 -11.88 -10.94
N VAL A 74 19.08 -10.63 -10.50
CA VAL A 74 18.38 -10.08 -9.32
C VAL A 74 16.86 -9.99 -9.56
N GLN A 75 16.43 -9.56 -10.75
CA GLN A 75 15.00 -9.54 -11.09
C GLN A 75 14.44 -10.95 -11.14
N THR A 76 15.18 -11.93 -11.65
CA THR A 76 14.72 -13.32 -11.75
C THR A 76 14.56 -13.96 -10.38
N SER A 77 15.45 -13.64 -9.41
CA SER A 77 15.33 -14.17 -8.04
C SER A 77 14.12 -13.64 -7.30
N VAL A 78 13.76 -12.37 -7.53
CA VAL A 78 12.59 -11.72 -6.92
C VAL A 78 11.31 -12.00 -7.72
N GLY A 79 11.43 -12.23 -9.02
CA GLY A 79 10.34 -12.43 -9.96
C GLY A 79 9.87 -11.12 -10.61
N ALA A 80 9.39 -11.24 -11.86
CA ALA A 80 8.75 -10.12 -12.57
C ALA A 80 7.42 -9.69 -11.91
N ALA A 81 6.79 -10.58 -11.16
CA ALA A 81 5.60 -10.33 -10.35
C ALA A 81 5.77 -10.99 -8.96
N PRO A 82 6.53 -10.37 -8.04
CA PRO A 82 6.77 -10.94 -6.72
C PRO A 82 5.46 -11.07 -5.96
N TYR A 83 5.25 -12.24 -5.33
CA TYR A 83 4.07 -12.49 -4.53
C TYR A 83 4.31 -12.06 -3.07
N LEU A 84 3.62 -11.00 -2.65
CA LEU A 84 3.65 -10.50 -1.25
C LEU A 84 2.35 -10.83 -0.49
N GLY A 85 1.59 -11.80 -0.99
CA GLY A 85 0.25 -12.13 -0.50
C GLY A 85 -0.87 -11.63 -1.43
N PRO A 86 -2.13 -11.99 -1.13
CA PRO A 86 -3.27 -11.74 -2.01
C PRO A 86 -3.65 -10.26 -2.11
N ASP A 87 -3.22 -9.44 -1.15
CA ASP A 87 -3.58 -8.03 -1.06
C ASP A 87 -2.75 -7.13 -1.97
N TYR A 88 -1.63 -7.60 -2.52
CA TYR A 88 -0.70 -6.76 -3.27
C TYR A 88 -0.59 -7.19 -4.73
N ASN A 89 -0.67 -6.23 -5.64
CA ASN A 89 -0.23 -6.43 -7.03
C ASN A 89 1.07 -5.67 -7.24
N VAL A 90 2.16 -6.41 -7.35
CA VAL A 90 3.50 -5.87 -7.52
C VAL A 90 4.11 -6.41 -8.79
N THR A 91 4.78 -5.54 -9.56
CA THR A 91 5.54 -5.91 -10.75
C THR A 91 6.91 -5.28 -10.69
N THR A 92 7.92 -5.97 -11.22
CA THR A 92 9.29 -5.45 -11.30
C THR A 92 9.73 -5.34 -12.75
N ALA A 93 10.61 -4.39 -13.03
CA ALA A 93 11.27 -4.24 -14.32
C ALA A 93 12.76 -3.95 -14.11
N THR A 94 13.63 -4.49 -14.97
CA THR A 94 15.02 -4.07 -15.04
C THR A 94 15.13 -2.63 -15.55
N ALA A 95 16.02 -1.85 -14.95
CA ALA A 95 16.57 -0.62 -15.47
C ALA A 95 18.10 -0.73 -15.59
N ASP A 96 18.74 0.28 -16.19
CA ASP A 96 20.20 0.28 -16.40
C ASP A 96 20.98 0.15 -15.07
N SER A 97 20.54 0.82 -14.02
CA SER A 97 21.24 0.87 -12.72
C SER A 97 20.47 0.19 -11.57
N GLY A 98 19.52 -0.70 -11.86
CA GLY A 98 18.79 -1.41 -10.81
C GLY A 98 17.45 -2.03 -11.24
N ILE A 99 16.58 -2.24 -10.25
CA ILE A 99 15.24 -2.82 -10.43
C ILE A 99 14.19 -1.78 -10.04
N VAL A 100 13.30 -1.47 -10.97
CA VAL A 100 12.12 -0.64 -10.71
C VAL A 100 10.99 -1.54 -10.21
N ILE A 101 10.35 -1.12 -9.13
CA ILE A 101 9.28 -1.85 -8.46
C ILE A 101 8.03 -0.99 -8.56
N TYR A 102 6.95 -1.57 -9.09
CA TYR A 102 5.64 -0.94 -9.21
C TYR A 102 4.66 -1.68 -8.32
N VAL A 103 3.92 -0.93 -7.50
CA VAL A 103 2.75 -1.43 -6.78
C VAL A 103 1.52 -0.85 -7.44
N ASN A 104 0.82 -1.70 -8.21
CA ASN A 104 -0.31 -1.30 -9.03
C ASN A 104 -1.63 -1.31 -8.24
N SER A 105 -1.73 -2.12 -7.18
CA SER A 105 -2.90 -2.15 -6.32
C SER A 105 -2.59 -2.64 -4.91
N VAL A 106 -3.38 -2.17 -3.95
CA VAL A 106 -3.43 -2.68 -2.57
C VAL A 106 -4.87 -3.00 -2.19
N LYS A 107 -5.12 -4.20 -1.67
CA LYS A 107 -6.43 -4.75 -1.28
C LYS A 107 -7.49 -4.59 -2.40
N GLY A 108 -7.10 -4.95 -3.62
CA GLY A 108 -7.97 -4.85 -4.81
C GLY A 108 -8.27 -3.43 -5.29
N THR A 109 -7.72 -2.38 -4.64
CA THR A 109 -7.86 -0.99 -5.08
C THR A 109 -6.64 -0.59 -5.91
N SER A 110 -6.86 -0.23 -7.19
CA SER A 110 -5.80 0.27 -8.06
C SER A 110 -5.22 1.59 -7.56
N LEU A 111 -3.90 1.74 -7.65
CA LEU A 111 -3.19 2.98 -7.38
C LEU A 111 -2.88 3.65 -8.72
N ASN A 112 -3.44 4.84 -8.96
CA ASN A 112 -3.20 5.60 -10.19
C ASN A 112 -2.74 7.03 -9.87
N PRO A 113 -1.46 7.37 -10.10
CA PRO A 113 -0.41 6.51 -10.65
C PRO A 113 0.03 5.40 -9.67
N ALA A 114 0.57 4.31 -10.23
CA ALA A 114 1.16 3.23 -9.44
C ALA A 114 2.29 3.77 -8.57
N GLN A 115 2.37 3.27 -7.34
CA GLN A 115 3.47 3.66 -6.44
C GLN A 115 4.74 2.95 -6.90
N THR A 116 5.80 3.72 -7.09
CA THR A 116 7.03 3.23 -7.69
C THR A 116 8.20 3.43 -6.76
N GLY A 117 9.13 2.48 -6.73
CA GLY A 117 10.43 2.66 -6.09
C GLY A 117 11.50 1.87 -6.80
N THR A 118 12.72 2.41 -6.80
CA THR A 118 13.87 1.76 -7.44
C THR A 118 14.80 1.18 -6.39
N TRP A 119 15.14 -0.08 -6.53
CA TRP A 119 16.33 -0.66 -5.91
C TRP A 119 17.51 -0.36 -6.82
N TYR A 120 18.53 0.32 -6.31
CA TYR A 120 19.74 0.61 -7.07
C TYR A 120 20.80 -0.42 -6.79
N TYR A 121 21.58 -0.72 -7.82
CA TYR A 121 22.71 -1.62 -7.69
C TYR A 121 23.75 -1.03 -6.73
N PRO A 122 24.21 -1.77 -5.71
CA PRO A 122 25.23 -1.25 -4.81
C PRO A 122 26.58 -1.10 -5.55
N GLY A 123 27.10 0.12 -5.60
CA GLY A 123 28.40 0.42 -6.23
C GLY A 123 28.33 1.14 -7.58
N LEU A 124 27.16 1.65 -7.98
CA LEU A 124 26.98 2.67 -9.02
C LEU A 124 26.61 4.03 -8.39
#